data_AF-A0A8J6JH99-F1
#
_entry.id   AF-A0A8J6JH99-F1
#
_cell.length_a   1.000
_cell.length_b   1.000
_cell.length_c   1.000
_cell.angle_alpha   90.00
_cell.angle_beta   90.00
_cell.angle_gamma   90.00
#
_symmetry.space_group_name_H-M   'P 1'
#
loop_
_entity.id
_entity.type
_entity.pdbx_description
1 polymer ?
#
loop_
_entity_poly.entity_id
_entity_poly.type
_entity_poly.pdbx_seq_one_letter_code
_entity_poly.pdbx_strand_id
1 'polypeptide(L)'
;MPGPRMPLAVLEANGKKHLSEAEKAERAAQEVKLPRPKKISPPSWLPEYLKGDFRKLAKELLEADMGAAGLDRDTIGRYLVAQRQYTAAARHVSDALDAEDVEEVAAWGKEQERCFKQCRACAADMGLTISSRCRLVLLPKKEAAETNPFLTLMEGRRDRA
;
A
#
# COMPACT_ATOMS: atom_id res chain seq x y z
N MET A 1 7.52 7.70 -20.94
CA MET A 1 8.08 6.67 -20.03
C MET A 1 7.04 5.58 -19.85
N PRO A 2 7.35 4.29 -20.05
CA PRO A 2 6.44 3.22 -19.69
C PRO A 2 6.13 3.31 -18.18
N GLY A 3 4.86 3.17 -17.81
CA GLY A 3 4.42 3.19 -16.41
C GLY A 3 5.02 2.03 -15.59
N PRO A 4 4.87 2.06 -14.27
CA PRO A 4 5.36 1.00 -13.38
C PRO A 4 4.82 -0.37 -13.81
N ARG A 5 5.65 -1.41 -13.65
CA ARG A 5 5.23 -2.80 -13.90
C ARG A 5 4.11 -3.15 -12.93
N MET A 6 3.00 -3.66 -13.47
CA MET A 6 1.82 -4.08 -12.71
C MET A 6 1.56 -5.57 -12.92
N PRO A 7 1.02 -6.28 -11.90
CA PRO A 7 0.56 -7.65 -12.06
C PRO A 7 -0.48 -7.79 -13.17
N LEU A 8 -0.54 -8.97 -13.78
CA LEU A 8 -1.45 -9.32 -14.85
C LEU A 8 -2.90 -9.11 -14.43
N ALA A 9 -3.29 -9.56 -13.23
CA ALA A 9 -4.63 -9.37 -12.69
C ALA A 9 -5.06 -7.89 -12.65
N VAL A 10 -4.12 -6.98 -12.32
CA VAL A 10 -4.36 -5.53 -12.28
C VAL A 10 -4.52 -4.97 -13.69
N LEU A 11 -3.73 -5.45 -14.65
CA LEU A 11 -3.83 -5.03 -16.05
C LEU A 11 -5.14 -5.48 -16.69
N GLU A 12 -5.56 -6.71 -16.41
CA GLU A 12 -6.84 -7.26 -16.89
C GLU A 12 -8.02 -6.51 -16.28
N ALA A 13 -7.99 -6.19 -14.98
CA ALA A 13 -9.01 -5.39 -14.33
C ALA A 13 -9.07 -3.94 -14.84
N ASN A 14 -7.92 -3.34 -15.15
CA ASN A 14 -7.86 -2.00 -15.72
C ASN A 14 -8.47 -1.91 -17.13
N GLY A 15 -8.57 -3.02 -17.87
CA GLY A 15 -9.22 -3.10 -19.18
C GLY A 15 -8.55 -2.30 -20.32
N LYS A 16 -7.44 -1.60 -20.04
CA LYS A 16 -6.76 -0.70 -20.99
C LYS A 16 -5.81 -1.43 -21.95
N LYS A 17 -5.59 -2.74 -21.79
CA LYS A 17 -4.60 -3.47 -22.57
C LYS A 17 -5.14 -4.83 -23.03
N HIS A 18 -5.28 -5.01 -24.33
CA HIS A 18 -5.53 -6.31 -24.94
C HIS A 18 -4.19 -7.06 -25.01
N LEU A 19 -3.99 -8.00 -24.10
CA LEU A 19 -2.83 -8.91 -24.10
C LEU A 19 -3.22 -10.19 -24.82
N SER A 20 -2.37 -10.67 -25.72
CA SER A 20 -2.51 -12.00 -26.32
C SER A 20 -2.29 -13.10 -25.27
N GLU A 21 -2.79 -14.31 -25.51
CA GLU A 21 -2.59 -15.45 -24.61
C GLU A 21 -1.10 -15.77 -24.39
N ALA A 22 -0.26 -15.62 -25.41
CA ALA A 22 1.19 -15.77 -25.31
C ALA A 22 1.82 -14.73 -24.38
N GLU A 23 1.42 -13.46 -24.50
CA GLU A 23 1.93 -12.38 -23.62
C GLU A 23 1.45 -12.53 -22.17
N LYS A 24 0.23 -13.03 -21.95
CA LYS A 24 -0.28 -13.33 -20.61
C LYS A 24 0.55 -14.44 -19.96
N ALA A 25 0.81 -15.52 -20.70
CA ALA A 25 1.62 -16.63 -20.22
C ALA A 25 3.05 -16.20 -19.89
N GLU A 26 3.68 -15.41 -20.76
CA GLU A 26 5.02 -14.89 -20.54
C GLU A 26 5.08 -14.00 -19.29
N ARG A 27 4.11 -13.10 -19.12
CA ARG A 27 4.03 -12.23 -17.93
C ARG A 27 3.79 -13.02 -16.65
N ALA A 28 2.85 -13.95 -16.68
CA ALA A 28 2.54 -14.79 -15.53
C ALA A 28 3.76 -15.63 -15.09
N ALA A 29 4.60 -16.06 -16.05
CA ALA A 29 5.85 -16.75 -15.76
C ALA A 29 6.94 -15.82 -15.20
N GLN A 30 6.96 -14.55 -15.60
CA GLN A 30 7.91 -13.53 -15.11
C GLN A 30 7.49 -12.87 -13.79
N GLU A 31 6.25 -13.08 -13.33
CA GLU A 31 5.75 -12.51 -12.09
C GLU A 31 6.39 -13.14 -10.85
N VAL A 32 7.06 -12.30 -10.07
CA VAL A 32 7.62 -12.71 -8.78
C VAL A 32 6.48 -12.94 -7.79
N LYS A 33 6.25 -14.20 -7.45
CA LYS A 33 5.32 -14.60 -6.38
C LYS A 33 6.12 -14.94 -5.14
N LEU A 34 6.02 -14.11 -4.12
CA LEU A 34 6.63 -14.41 -2.82
C LEU A 34 5.72 -15.38 -2.06
N PRO A 35 6.27 -16.46 -1.48
CA PRO A 35 5.49 -17.37 -0.66
C PRO A 35 5.04 -16.63 0.60
N ARG A 36 3.76 -16.81 0.97
CA ARG A 36 3.22 -16.25 2.22
C ARG A 36 3.96 -16.88 3.40
N PRO A 37 4.67 -16.10 4.23
CA PRO A 37 5.38 -16.66 5.37
C PRO A 37 4.38 -17.06 6.46
N LYS A 38 4.65 -18.17 7.16
CA LYS A 38 3.84 -18.60 8.32
C LYS A 38 3.91 -17.61 9.48
N LYS A 39 5.06 -16.95 9.64
CA LYS A 39 5.33 -15.94 10.67
C LYS A 39 6.38 -14.95 10.18
N ILE A 40 6.24 -13.69 10.58
CA ILE A 40 7.31 -12.69 10.46
C ILE A 40 7.88 -12.49 11.86
N SER A 41 9.18 -12.75 12.02
CA SER A 41 9.86 -12.60 13.32
C SER A 41 10.40 -11.18 13.48
N PRO A 42 10.44 -10.60 14.69
CA PRO A 42 11.03 -9.28 14.92
C PRO A 42 12.49 -9.20 14.47
N PRO A 43 12.97 -8.04 13.99
CA PRO A 43 14.39 -7.85 13.74
C PRO A 43 15.18 -7.82 15.04
N SER A 44 16.46 -8.20 14.96
CA SER A 44 17.35 -8.29 16.14
C SER A 44 17.57 -6.93 16.82
N TRP A 45 17.59 -5.85 16.03
CA TRP A 45 17.77 -4.49 16.52
C TRP A 45 16.52 -3.90 17.18
N LEU A 46 15.35 -4.53 17.04
CA LEU A 46 14.12 -3.98 17.60
C LEU A 46 14.16 -4.08 19.13
N PRO A 47 13.94 -2.97 19.87
CA PRO A 47 13.89 -2.99 21.32
C PRO A 47 12.87 -4.00 21.86
N GLU A 48 13.21 -4.68 22.96
CA GLU A 48 12.40 -5.78 23.51
C GLU A 48 10.95 -5.35 23.79
N TYR A 49 10.77 -4.15 24.33
CA TYR A 49 9.45 -3.59 24.65
C TYR A 49 8.55 -3.37 23.42
N LEU A 50 9.10 -3.33 22.20
CA LEU A 50 8.31 -3.21 20.95
C LEU A 50 8.06 -4.57 20.28
N LYS A 51 8.74 -5.65 20.68
CA LYS A 51 8.56 -6.96 20.04
C LYS A 51 7.17 -7.53 20.24
N GLY A 52 6.46 -7.15 21.31
CA GLY A 52 5.06 -7.51 21.51
C GLY A 52 4.16 -6.95 20.42
N ASP A 53 4.23 -5.64 20.20
CA ASP A 53 3.42 -4.94 19.21
C ASP A 53 3.82 -5.30 17.77
N PHE A 54 5.11 -5.59 17.54
CA PHE A 54 5.58 -6.16 16.28
C PHE A 54 4.83 -7.43 15.91
N ARG A 55 4.73 -8.39 16.84
CA ARG A 55 4.08 -9.67 16.57
C ARG A 55 2.59 -9.50 16.31
N LYS A 56 1.93 -8.56 16.98
CA LYS A 56 0.52 -8.23 16.73
C LYS A 56 0.32 -7.66 15.32
N LEU A 57 1.08 -6.62 14.98
CA LEU A 57 0.98 -5.98 13.67
C LEU A 57 1.35 -6.93 12.53
N ALA A 58 2.41 -7.72 12.70
CA ALA A 58 2.79 -8.74 11.72
C ALA A 58 1.71 -9.82 11.54
N LYS A 59 1.00 -10.19 12.60
CA LYS A 59 -0.11 -11.15 12.53
C LYS A 59 -1.27 -10.56 11.74
N GLU A 60 -1.69 -9.33 12.05
CA GLU A 60 -2.77 -8.63 11.32
C GLU A 60 -2.44 -8.46 9.84
N LEU A 61 -1.20 -8.10 9.51
CA LEU A 61 -0.73 -7.97 8.12
C LEU A 61 -0.80 -9.30 7.37
N LEU A 62 -0.44 -10.41 8.02
CA LEU A 62 -0.55 -11.74 7.42
C LEU A 62 -2.01 -12.15 7.27
N GLU A 63 -2.88 -11.87 8.24
CA GLU A 63 -4.31 -12.18 8.18
C GLU A 63 -5.04 -11.40 7.09
N ALA A 64 -4.66 -10.13 6.88
CA ALA A 64 -5.23 -9.27 5.83
C ALA A 64 -4.81 -9.65 4.39
N ASP A 65 -3.91 -10.64 4.24
CA ASP A 65 -3.41 -11.15 2.95
C ASP A 65 -2.91 -10.06 1.98
N MET A 66 -2.38 -8.96 2.52
CA MET A 66 -1.93 -7.79 1.74
C MET A 66 -0.53 -7.96 1.12
N GLY A 67 -0.12 -9.20 0.83
CA GLY A 67 1.18 -9.50 0.23
C GLY A 67 2.39 -9.36 1.17
N ALA A 68 2.17 -9.26 2.48
CA ALA A 68 3.25 -9.18 3.47
C ALA A 68 4.19 -10.39 3.37
N ALA A 69 5.47 -10.11 3.23
CA ALA A 69 6.54 -11.09 3.09
C ALA A 69 7.54 -10.97 4.25
N GLY A 70 8.42 -11.98 4.38
CA GLY A 70 9.47 -11.95 5.39
C GLY A 70 10.42 -10.74 5.26
N LEU A 71 10.51 -10.14 4.07
CA LEU A 71 11.32 -8.96 3.77
C LEU A 71 10.79 -7.68 4.45
N ASP A 72 9.50 -7.63 4.79
CA ASP A 72 8.86 -6.44 5.36
C ASP A 72 9.18 -6.25 6.86
N ARG A 73 9.93 -7.19 7.45
CA ARG A 73 10.33 -7.18 8.85
C ARG A 73 10.91 -5.83 9.29
N ASP A 74 11.84 -5.28 8.53
CA ASP A 74 12.49 -4.03 8.90
C ASP A 74 11.52 -2.85 8.79
N THR A 75 10.64 -2.85 7.80
CA THR A 75 9.61 -1.82 7.60
C THR A 75 8.62 -1.79 8.77
N ILE A 76 8.16 -2.96 9.22
CA ILE A 76 7.29 -3.09 10.40
C ILE A 76 8.03 -2.59 11.65
N GLY A 77 9.29 -2.97 11.83
CA GLY A 77 10.10 -2.51 12.96
C GLY A 77 10.28 -1.00 13.00
N ARG A 78 10.60 -0.39 11.84
CA ARG A 78 10.82 1.06 11.72
C ARG A 78 9.54 1.83 11.96
N TYR A 79 8.41 1.33 11.46
CA TYR A 79 7.09 1.89 11.73
C TYR A 79 6.80 1.99 13.23
N LEU A 80 7.04 0.90 13.99
CA LEU A 80 6.78 0.88 15.43
C LEU A 80 7.69 1.82 16.22
N VAL A 81 8.97 1.90 15.85
CA VAL A 81 9.90 2.86 16.46
C VAL A 81 9.44 4.29 16.19
N ALA A 82 9.12 4.61 14.94
CA ALA A 82 8.63 5.94 14.57
C ALA A 82 7.31 6.28 15.28
N GLN A 83 6.41 5.32 15.43
CA GLN A 83 5.14 5.52 16.14
C GLN A 83 5.38 5.79 17.63
N ARG A 84 6.28 5.03 18.27
CA ARG A 84 6.64 5.26 19.67
C ARG A 84 7.28 6.63 19.87
N GLN A 85 8.19 7.03 18.99
CA GLN A 85 8.84 8.35 19.02
C GLN A 85 7.82 9.46 18.79
N TYR A 86 6.88 9.28 17.85
CA TYR A 86 5.78 10.22 17.65
C TYR A 86 4.95 10.41 18.92
N THR A 87 4.57 9.33 19.61
CA THR A 87 3.79 9.44 20.86
C THR A 87 4.58 10.15 21.96
N ALA A 88 5.90 9.94 22.03
CA ALA A 88 6.75 10.65 22.98
C ALA A 88 6.85 12.15 22.65
N ALA A 89 7.14 12.49 21.39
CA ALA A 89 7.22 13.88 20.93
C ALA A 89 5.87 14.61 21.11
N ALA A 90 4.76 13.93 20.84
CA ALA A 90 3.42 14.48 21.02
C ALA A 90 3.12 14.85 22.49
N ARG A 91 3.66 14.09 23.46
CA ARG A 91 3.55 14.42 24.89
C ARG A 91 4.34 15.69 25.21
N HIS A 92 5.60 15.77 24.77
CA HIS A 92 6.41 16.97 24.97
C HIS A 92 5.80 18.22 24.34
N VAL A 93 5.26 18.11 23.13
CA VAL A 93 4.53 19.23 22.49
C VAL A 93 3.32 19.64 23.33
N SER A 94 2.55 18.68 23.88
CA SER A 94 1.40 18.98 24.74
C SER A 94 1.84 19.70 26.01
N ASP A 95 2.84 19.16 26.71
CA ASP A 95 3.34 19.72 27.97
C ASP A 95 3.92 21.13 27.76
N ALA A 96 4.61 21.36 26.63
CA ALA A 96 5.15 22.66 26.27
C ALA A 96 4.07 23.68 25.88
N LEU A 97 2.98 23.23 25.25
CA LEU A 97 1.81 24.08 24.99
C LEU A 97 1.13 24.52 26.28
N ASP A 98 0.97 23.60 27.25
CA ASP A 98 0.40 23.91 28.56
C ASP A 98 1.29 24.86 29.37
N ALA A 99 2.61 24.80 29.18
CA ALA A 99 3.58 25.70 29.78
C ALA A 99 3.78 27.02 29.00
N GLU A 100 3.10 27.20 27.85
CA GLU A 100 3.27 28.33 26.93
C GLU A 100 4.73 28.54 26.45
N ASP A 101 5.54 27.46 26.41
CA ASP A 101 6.93 27.49 25.96
C ASP A 101 7.01 27.31 24.44
N VAL A 102 7.09 28.44 23.73
CA VAL A 102 7.13 28.48 22.26
C VAL A 102 8.37 27.79 21.68
N GLU A 103 9.51 27.82 22.39
CA GLU A 103 10.76 27.23 21.89
C GLU A 103 10.71 25.70 21.95
N GLU A 104 10.25 25.14 23.07
CA GLU A 104 10.05 23.69 23.23
C GLU A 104 8.99 23.16 22.25
N VAL A 105 7.88 23.90 22.06
CA VAL A 105 6.85 23.54 21.06
C VAL A 105 7.46 23.47 19.66
N ALA A 106 8.31 24.45 19.29
CA ALA A 106 8.95 24.45 17.98
C ALA A 106 9.98 23.31 17.84
N ALA A 107 10.72 22.98 18.90
CA ALA A 107 11.71 21.91 18.90
C ALA A 107 11.06 20.53 18.77
N TRP A 108 10.12 20.20 19.65
CA TRP A 108 9.43 18.91 19.66
C TRP A 108 8.41 18.78 18.53
N GLY A 109 7.82 19.89 18.06
CA GLY A 109 6.95 19.90 16.90
C GLY A 109 7.66 19.44 15.62
N LYS A 110 8.91 19.84 15.42
CA LYS A 110 9.74 19.36 14.29
C LYS A 110 10.01 17.86 14.38
N GLU A 111 10.30 17.36 15.58
CA GLU A 111 10.52 15.94 15.80
C GLU A 111 9.24 15.13 15.58
N GLN A 112 8.11 15.62 16.10
CA GLN A 112 6.79 15.03 15.90
C GLN A 112 6.44 14.94 14.40
N GLU A 113 6.68 16.00 13.63
CA GLU A 113 6.47 16.01 12.18
C GLU A 113 7.37 14.99 11.46
N ARG A 114 8.64 14.89 11.88
CA ARG A 114 9.59 13.91 11.33
C ARG A 114 9.11 12.48 11.56
N CYS A 115 8.74 12.14 12.80
CA CYS A 115 8.20 10.83 13.14
C CYS A 115 6.91 10.54 12.36
N PHE A 116 6.03 11.54 12.20
CA PHE A 116 4.81 11.37 11.40
C PHE A 116 5.12 11.02 9.94
N LYS A 117 6.06 11.73 9.30
CA LYS A 117 6.49 11.43 7.92
C LYS A 117 7.07 10.02 7.79
N GLN A 118 7.89 9.59 8.75
CA GLN A 118 8.43 8.22 8.79
C GLN A 118 7.32 7.18 8.93
N CYS A 119 6.39 7.36 9.87
CA CYS A 119 5.22 6.51 10.04
C CYS A 119 4.40 6.42 8.75
N ARG A 120 4.15 7.56 8.10
CA ARG A 120 3.38 7.63 6.84
C ARG A 120 4.08 6.91 5.69
N ALA A 121 5.40 7.03 5.58
CA ALA A 121 6.18 6.33 4.56
C ALA A 121 6.08 4.81 4.76
N CYS A 122 6.40 4.30 5.96
CA CYS A 122 6.33 2.87 6.23
C CYS A 122 4.89 2.32 6.08
N ALA A 123 3.88 3.09 6.49
CA ALA A 123 2.47 2.72 6.31
C ALA A 123 2.06 2.67 4.84
N ALA A 124 2.60 3.54 3.99
CA ALA A 124 2.34 3.54 2.56
C ALA A 124 2.93 2.30 1.89
N ASP A 125 4.16 1.93 2.26
CA ASP A 125 4.88 0.76 1.74
C ASP A 125 4.13 -0.56 2.07
N MET A 126 3.56 -0.66 3.27
CA MET A 126 2.83 -1.84 3.74
C MET A 126 1.32 -1.83 3.40
N GLY A 127 0.82 -0.83 2.69
CA GLY A 127 -0.60 -0.78 2.35
C GLY A 127 -1.55 -0.42 3.51
N LEU A 128 -1.04 0.10 4.63
CA LEU A 128 -1.83 0.41 5.83
C LEU A 128 -2.71 1.66 5.71
N THR A 129 -2.52 2.48 4.67
CA THR A 129 -3.34 3.68 4.45
C THR A 129 -4.60 3.36 3.62
N ILE A 130 -5.69 4.09 3.85
CA ILE A 130 -6.94 3.94 3.06
C ILE A 130 -6.64 4.04 1.56
N SER A 131 -5.90 5.07 1.16
CA SER A 131 -5.53 5.28 -0.25
C SER A 131 -4.70 4.13 -0.82
N SER A 132 -3.78 3.55 -0.04
CA SER A 132 -3.02 2.37 -0.48
C SER A 132 -3.95 1.16 -0.63
N ARG A 133 -4.88 0.93 0.31
CA ARG A 133 -5.87 -0.16 0.22
C ARG A 133 -6.79 -0.02 -0.98
N CYS A 134 -7.24 1.20 -1.30
CA CYS A 134 -8.07 1.44 -2.48
C CYS A 134 -7.38 1.09 -3.81
N ARG A 135 -6.03 1.06 -3.85
CA ARG A 135 -5.29 0.60 -5.04
C ARG A 135 -5.28 -0.93 -5.19
N LEU A 136 -5.52 -1.66 -4.10
CA LEU A 136 -5.58 -3.13 -4.10
C LEU A 136 -6.95 -3.65 -4.54
N VAL A 137 -8.00 -2.84 -4.41
CA VAL A 137 -9.33 -3.20 -4.91
C VAL A 137 -9.30 -3.18 -6.43
N LEU A 138 -9.36 -4.38 -7.04
CA LEU A 138 -9.56 -4.52 -8.48
C LEU A 138 -10.92 -3.92 -8.82
N LEU A 139 -10.95 -2.91 -9.68
CA LEU A 139 -12.21 -2.41 -10.24
C LEU A 139 -12.87 -3.57 -11.00
N PRO A 140 -14.18 -3.78 -10.85
CA PRO A 140 -14.89 -4.75 -11.69
C PRO A 140 -14.61 -4.41 -13.14
N LYS A 141 -14.44 -5.44 -13.99
CA LYS A 141 -14.31 -5.26 -15.43
C LYS A 141 -15.42 -4.30 -15.85
N LYS A 142 -15.08 -3.18 -16.49
CA LYS A 142 -16.08 -2.48 -17.29
C LYS A 142 -16.56 -3.50 -18.30
N GLU A 143 -17.78 -3.99 -18.14
CA GLU A 143 -18.45 -4.71 -19.20
C GLU A 143 -18.26 -3.86 -20.44
N ALA A 144 -17.66 -4.47 -21.48
CA ALA A 144 -17.52 -3.80 -22.76
C ALA A 144 -18.90 -3.27 -23.07
N ALA A 145 -19.03 -1.94 -23.19
CA ALA A 145 -20.31 -1.29 -23.44
C ALA A 145 -21.01 -2.10 -24.51
N GLU A 146 -22.13 -2.75 -24.13
CA GLU A 146 -22.90 -3.58 -25.05
C GLU A 146 -23.02 -2.80 -26.35
N THR A 147 -22.58 -3.40 -27.44
CA THR A 147 -22.52 -2.74 -28.75
C THR A 147 -23.89 -2.16 -29.00
N ASN A 148 -23.99 -0.84 -28.90
CA ASN A 148 -25.28 -0.18 -28.81
C ASN A 148 -26.07 -0.58 -30.07
N PRO A 149 -27.23 -1.25 -29.98
CA PRO A 149 -27.90 -1.84 -31.14
C PRO A 149 -28.20 -0.81 -32.25
N PHE A 150 -28.23 0.47 -31.88
CA PHE A 150 -28.37 1.59 -32.78
C PHE A 150 -27.13 1.84 -33.66
N LEU A 151 -25.92 1.65 -33.13
CA LEU A 151 -24.66 1.82 -33.87
C LEU A 151 -24.48 0.72 -34.92
N THR A 152 -24.80 -0.53 -34.57
CA THR A 152 -24.76 -1.66 -35.52
C THR A 152 -25.80 -1.50 -36.63
N LEU A 153 -26.96 -0.92 -36.33
CA LEU A 153 -28.00 -0.62 -37.32
C LEU A 153 -27.58 0.53 -38.27
N MET A 154 -26.86 1.53 -37.77
CA MET A 154 -26.34 2.66 -38.54
C MET A 154 -25.21 2.23 -39.49
N GLU A 155 -24.28 1.40 -39.03
CA GLU A 155 -23.20 0.82 -39.85
C GLU A 155 -23.78 -0.04 -40.97
N GLY A 156 -24.72 -0.94 -40.64
CA GLY A 156 -25.40 -1.76 -41.64
C GLY A 156 -26.30 -0.98 -42.61
N ARG A 157 -26.62 0.29 -42.36
CA ARG A 157 -27.30 1.18 -43.34
C ARG A 157 -26.32 1.92 -44.23
N ARG A 158 -25.13 2.26 -43.72
CA ARG A 158 -24.04 2.87 -44.49
C ARG A 158 -23.46 1.91 -45.53
N ASP A 159 -23.35 0.63 -45.19
CA ASP A 159 -22.81 -0.39 -46.11
C ASP A 159 -23.80 -0.81 -47.23
N ARG A 160 -25.06 -0.36 -47.13
CA ARG A 160 -26.14 -0.66 -48.09
C ARG A 160 -26.49 0.52 -49.00
N ALA A 161 -25.80 1.65 -48.87
CA ALA A 161 -25.95 2.84 -49.72
C ALA A 161 -24.75 2.96 -50.67
#